data_AF-A0A0A9DTW6-F1
#
_entry.id   AF-A0A0A9DTW6-F1
#
_cell.length_a   1.000
_cell.length_b   1.000
_cell.length_c   1.000
_cell.angle_alpha   90.00
_cell.angle_beta   90.00
_cell.angle_gamma   90.00
#
_symmetry.space_group_name_H-M   'P 1'
#
loop_
_entity.id
_entity.type
_entity.pdbx_description
1 polymer ?
#
loop_
_entity_poly.entity_id
_entity_poly.type
_entity_poly.pdbx_seq_one_letter_code
_entity_poly.pdbx_strand_id
1 'polypeptide(L)'
;MLLQHFHHQLGTSSQRAHALNWNFLDIQRHELSHLDEDLSEQEVQRAIQELPSEKAPGPDGYIGLFYKTCWTIVKHDLLGALNQIFNL
;
A
#
# COMPACT_ATOMS: atom_id res chain seq x y z
N MET A 1 3.58 24.01 -12.28
CA MET A 1 4.80 24.16 -11.44
C MET A 1 5.29 22.82 -10.90
N LEU A 2 4.45 22.02 -10.20
CA LEU A 2 4.84 20.69 -9.71
C LEU A 2 5.18 19.68 -10.82
N LEU A 3 4.32 19.55 -11.84
CA LEU A 3 4.53 18.62 -12.96
C LEU A 3 5.85 18.87 -13.69
N GLN A 4 6.19 20.14 -13.91
CA GLN A 4 7.41 20.54 -14.60
C GLN A 4 8.67 20.27 -13.77
N HIS A 5 8.58 20.42 -12.45
CA HIS A 5 9.66 20.09 -11.52
C HIS A 5 9.98 18.59 -11.56
N PHE A 6 8.96 17.74 -11.46
CA PHE A 6 9.15 16.29 -11.50
C PHE A 6 9.53 15.78 -12.90
N HIS A 7 9.01 16.38 -13.97
CA HIS A 7 9.40 16.04 -15.33
C HIS A 7 10.90 16.32 -15.62
N HIS A 8 11.47 17.34 -14.97
CA HIS A 8 12.90 17.62 -15.06
C HIS A 8 13.74 16.65 -14.20
N GLN A 9 13.25 16.26 -13.02
CA GLN A 9 13.98 15.40 -12.09
C GLN A 9 13.91 13.90 -12.40
N LEU A 10 12.74 13.40 -12.79
CA LEU A 10 12.50 11.98 -13.09
C LEU A 10 13.03 11.59 -14.48
N GLY A 11 13.48 12.58 -15.25
CA GLY A 11 14.08 12.43 -16.57
C GLY A 11 13.05 12.30 -17.69
N THR A 12 13.39 12.82 -18.86
CA THR A 12 12.69 12.48 -20.09
C THR A 12 13.22 11.14 -20.60
N SER A 13 12.32 10.24 -20.99
CA SER A 13 12.68 8.98 -21.65
C SER A 13 13.43 9.29 -22.95
N SER A 14 14.76 9.30 -22.90
CA SER A 14 15.60 9.26 -24.10
C SER A 14 15.49 7.88 -24.74
N GLN A 15 15.57 7.80 -26.07
CA GLN A 15 15.48 6.52 -26.78
C GLN A 15 16.62 5.60 -26.30
N ARG A 16 16.28 4.55 -25.56
CA ARG A 16 17.26 3.59 -25.02
C ARG A 16 17.84 2.77 -26.16
N ALA A 17 19.17 2.81 -26.33
CA ALA A 17 19.88 1.95 -27.28
C ALA A 17 19.88 0.47 -26.87
N HIS A 18 19.72 0.19 -25.58
CA HIS A 18 19.74 -1.16 -25.01
C HIS A 18 18.64 -1.34 -23.96
N ALA A 19 18.05 -2.53 -23.93
CA ALA A 19 17.09 -2.95 -22.91
C ALA A 19 17.59 -4.22 -22.21
N LEU A 20 17.17 -4.41 -20.96
CA LEU A 20 17.41 -5.66 -20.25
C LEU A 20 16.60 -6.77 -20.90
N ASN A 21 17.26 -7.86 -21.26
CA ASN A 21 16.57 -9.09 -21.66
C ASN A 21 16.18 -9.86 -20.40
N TRP A 22 14.96 -9.64 -19.94
CA TRP A 22 14.42 -10.28 -18.73
C TRP A 22 14.45 -11.81 -18.80
N ASN A 23 14.38 -12.41 -19.99
CA ASN A 23 14.46 -13.86 -20.16
C ASN A 23 15.89 -14.40 -19.93
N PHE A 24 16.90 -13.54 -20.03
CA PHE A 24 18.31 -13.92 -19.83
C PHE A 24 18.77 -13.76 -18.38
N LEU A 25 18.01 -13.03 -17.57
CA LEU A 25 18.37 -12.70 -16.19
C LEU A 25 17.97 -13.79 -15.17
N ASP A 26 17.37 -14.90 -15.63
CA ASP A 26 16.88 -16.03 -14.81
C ASP A 26 16.16 -15.58 -13.53
N ILE A 27 15.37 -14.51 -13.64
CA ILE A 27 14.66 -13.93 -12.49
C ILE A 27 13.48 -14.83 -12.18
N GLN A 28 13.45 -15.34 -10.96
CA GLN A 28 12.31 -16.11 -10.45
C GLN A 28 11.02 -15.28 -10.56
N ARG A 29 10.10 -15.74 -11.40
CA ARG A 29 8.75 -15.21 -11.45
C ARG A 29 7.97 -15.74 -10.26
N HIS A 30 7.32 -14.83 -9.54
CA HIS A 30 6.43 -15.16 -8.43
C HIS A 30 4.99 -14.90 -8.87
N GLU A 31 4.07 -15.78 -8.50
CA GLU A 31 2.63 -15.56 -8.67
C GLU A 31 2.19 -14.53 -7.62
N LEU A 32 2.11 -13.27 -8.05
CA LEU A 32 1.80 -12.12 -7.20
C LEU A 32 0.43 -11.51 -7.54
N SER A 33 -0.41 -12.22 -8.29
CA SER A 33 -1.75 -11.74 -8.68
C SER A 33 -2.61 -11.32 -7.49
N HIS A 34 -2.40 -11.96 -6.33
CA HIS A 34 -3.08 -11.63 -5.08
C HIS A 34 -2.79 -10.20 -4.57
N LEU A 35 -1.70 -9.56 -5.01
CA LEU A 35 -1.39 -8.17 -4.67
C LEU A 35 -2.24 -7.17 -5.45
N ASP A 36 -2.80 -7.60 -6.58
CA ASP A 36 -3.69 -6.79 -7.44
C ASP A 36 -5.18 -7.02 -7.09
N GLU A 37 -5.48 -7.86 -6.10
CA GLU A 37 -6.84 -8.14 -5.63
C GLU A 37 -7.36 -7.03 -4.69
N ASP A 38 -8.68 -6.89 -4.61
CA ASP A 38 -9.32 -5.96 -3.68
C ASP A 38 -9.04 -6.34 -2.21
N LEU A 39 -8.89 -5.33 -1.36
CA LEU A 39 -8.70 -5.50 0.09
C LEU A 39 -9.93 -6.18 0.72
N SER A 40 -9.72 -7.34 1.36
CA SER A 40 -10.78 -8.04 2.08
C SER A 40 -10.94 -7.57 3.53
N GLU A 41 -12.17 -7.63 4.08
CA GLU A 41 -12.41 -7.31 5.50
C GLU A 41 -11.55 -8.18 6.42
N GLN A 42 -11.38 -9.46 6.09
CA GLN A 42 -10.61 -10.42 6.86
C GLN A 42 -9.11 -10.09 6.87
N GLU A 43 -8.58 -9.63 5.75
CA GLU A 43 -7.19 -9.20 5.63
C GLU A 43 -6.93 -7.95 6.48
N VAL A 44 -7.78 -6.93 6.35
CA VAL A 44 -7.68 -5.70 7.14
C VAL A 44 -7.82 -6.00 8.63
N GLN A 45 -8.79 -6.83 9.01
CA GLN A 45 -8.98 -7.23 10.40
C GLN A 45 -7.73 -7.96 10.93
N ARG A 46 -7.17 -8.88 10.15
CA ARG A 46 -5.95 -9.61 10.54
C ARG A 46 -4.79 -8.65 10.76
N ALA A 47 -4.56 -7.74 9.82
CA ALA A 47 -3.52 -6.73 9.94
C ALA A 47 -3.68 -5.90 11.23
N ILE A 48 -4.91 -5.49 11.56
CA ILE A 48 -5.22 -4.77 12.80
C ILE A 48 -4.91 -5.61 14.04
N GLN A 49 -5.23 -6.91 14.03
CA GLN A 49 -4.92 -7.80 15.16
C GLN A 49 -3.41 -8.02 15.34
N GLU A 50 -2.64 -7.98 14.26
CA GLU A 50 -1.18 -8.11 14.28
C GLU A 50 -0.45 -6.82 14.70
N LEU A 51 -1.12 -5.65 14.66
CA LEU A 51 -0.53 -4.39 15.12
C LEU A 51 -0.08 -4.47 16.59
N PRO A 52 1.08 -3.93 16.97
CA PRO A 52 1.45 -3.81 18.39
C PRO A 52 0.46 -2.91 19.14
N SER A 53 -0.10 -3.41 20.24
CA SER A 53 -1.16 -2.70 20.98
C SER A 53 -0.70 -1.36 21.56
N GLU A 54 0.53 -1.29 22.06
CA GLU A 54 1.11 -0.13 22.77
C GLU A 54 2.11 0.67 21.92
N LYS A 55 2.01 0.58 20.59
CA LYS A 55 2.81 1.44 19.72
C LYS A 55 2.43 2.91 19.96
N ALA A 56 3.43 3.81 19.90
CA ALA A 56 3.20 5.25 20.00
C ALA A 56 2.13 5.71 18.99
N PRO A 57 1.22 6.61 19.39
CA PRO A 57 0.12 7.06 18.55
C PRO A 57 0.62 7.89 17.36
N GLY A 58 -0.14 7.85 16.27
CA GLY A 58 0.08 8.75 15.13
C GLY A 58 -0.43 10.16 15.40
N PRO A 59 -0.45 11.04 14.37
CA PRO A 59 -1.06 12.37 14.46
C PRO A 59 -2.55 12.36 14.86
N ASP A 60 -3.22 11.22 14.71
CA ASP A 60 -4.61 10.97 15.09
C ASP A 60 -4.81 10.73 16.60
N GLY A 61 -3.74 10.46 17.34
CA GLY A 61 -3.78 10.22 18.78
C GLY A 61 -4.23 8.81 19.20
N TYR A 62 -4.52 7.91 18.27
CA TYR A 62 -4.97 6.54 18.58
C TYR A 62 -3.82 5.53 18.53
N ILE A 63 -3.83 4.59 19.48
CA ILE A 63 -2.87 3.47 19.53
C ILE A 63 -3.48 2.21 18.92
N GLY A 64 -2.66 1.19 18.64
CA GLY A 64 -3.12 -0.07 18.06
C GLY A 64 -4.24 -0.75 18.87
N LEU A 65 -4.22 -0.63 20.20
CA LEU A 65 -5.27 -1.16 21.07
C LEU A 65 -6.67 -0.61 20.76
N PHE A 66 -6.78 0.67 20.37
CA PHE A 66 -8.05 1.27 19.98
C PHE A 66 -8.66 0.56 18.78
N TYR A 67 -7.91 0.42 17.70
CA TYR A 67 -8.39 -0.23 16.48
C TYR A 67 -8.78 -1.70 16.69
N LYS A 68 -8.05 -2.42 17.54
CA LYS A 68 -8.40 -3.80 17.92
C LYS A 68 -9.70 -3.88 18.71
N THR A 69 -9.85 -3.02 19.73
CA THR A 69 -10.98 -3.07 20.66
C THR A 69 -12.26 -2.53 20.03
N CYS A 70 -12.14 -1.47 19.24
CA CYS A 70 -13.25 -0.76 18.62
C CYS A 70 -13.56 -1.27 17.21
N TRP A 71 -12.96 -2.38 16.75
CA TRP A 71 -13.13 -2.89 15.38
C TRP A 71 -14.60 -2.93 14.92
N THR A 72 -15.49 -3.46 15.75
CA THR A 72 -16.93 -3.58 15.42
C THR A 72 -17.63 -2.23 15.24
N ILE A 73 -17.05 -1.15 15.78
CA ILE A 73 -17.55 0.22 15.68
C ILE A 73 -16.95 0.91 14.45
N VAL A 74 -15.62 0.83 14.26
CA VAL A 74 -14.90 1.64 13.25
C VAL A 74 -14.68 0.95 11.91
N LYS A 75 -14.97 -0.36 11.80
CA LYS A 75 -14.59 -1.15 10.61
C LYS A 75 -15.12 -0.59 9.29
N HIS A 76 -16.36 -0.08 9.27
CA HIS A 76 -16.98 0.37 8.02
C HIS A 76 -16.30 1.64 7.49
N ASP A 77 -16.03 2.60 8.38
CA ASP A 77 -15.32 3.83 8.02
C ASP A 77 -13.88 3.53 7.60
N LEU A 78 -13.20 2.63 8.31
CA LEU A 78 -11.83 2.25 8.02
C LEU A 78 -11.70 1.53 6.68
N LEU A 79 -12.57 0.56 6.39
CA LEU A 79 -12.60 -0.13 5.09
C LEU A 79 -12.90 0.85 3.95
N GLY A 80 -13.84 1.79 4.17
CA GLY A 80 -14.14 2.84 3.20
C GLY A 80 -12.94 3.72 2.88
N ALA A 81 -12.21 4.17 3.91
CA ALA A 81 -11.01 4.98 3.74
C ALA A 81 -9.88 4.21 3.03
N LEU A 82 -9.64 2.95 3.43
CA LEU A 82 -8.63 2.10 2.81
C LEU A 82 -8.94 1.84 1.33
N ASN A 83 -10.20 1.53 1.00
CA ASN A 83 -10.60 1.32 -0.39
C ASN A 83 -10.49 2.59 -1.24
N GLN A 84 -10.73 3.77 -0.67
CA GLN A 84 -10.49 5.02 -1.40
C GLN A 84 -9.01 5.20 -1.73
N ILE A 85 -8.12 4.93 -0.76
CA ILE A 85 -6.67 5.07 -0.95
C ILE A 85 -6.12 4.03 -1.93
N PHE A 86 -6.57 2.78 -1.82
CA PHE A 86 -6.11 1.68 -2.67
C PHE A 86 -6.46 1.90 -4.15
N ASN A 87 -7.58 2.59 -4.43
CA ASN A 87 -8.07 2.87 -5.78
C ASN A 87 -7.71 4.28 -6.30
N LEU A 88 -6.75 4.98 -5.65
CA LEU A 88 -6.22 6.28 -6.14
C LEU A 88 -5.33 6.12 -7.36
#